data_AF-A0A940VV56-F1
#
_entry.id   AF-A0A940VV56-F1
#
_cell.length_a   1.000
_cell.length_b   1.000
_cell.length_c   1.000
_cell.angle_alpha   90.00
_cell.angle_beta   90.00
_cell.angle_gamma   90.00
#
_symmetry.space_group_name_H-M   'P 1'
#
loop_
_entity.id
_entity.type
_entity.pdbx_description
1 polymer ?
#
loop_
_entity_poly.entity_id
_entity_poly.type
_entity_poly.pdbx_seq_one_letter_code
_entity_poly.pdbx_strand_id
1 'polypeptide(L)'
;MKKLVALTVFCIVGAVIIIPMMVVYIVGGPKSTRSGQGVFGEDVTIKVYLHTQDKIVQMGLEDYIKGVVAAEMPAEFEVEALKAQAVAARTYAVKNMVLFGGSGLSSHSGADVSTDPRQGQAWVGREELKERWGLLGYNRYWDKVSQAVEDTRGLIAVYNGEPIHAMFHSTSGERTASAKEVWGTDYPYLQSVPCTWDQKSPRYADVKTYTYTELEARLGPEAGVMTAVQGGSQAVAQIIGRSDSGRVDKARFGGKTFSGVELRQKLDLRSANFTVELDGDKAVFKTVGYGHGVGMCQYGANGMAKEGKNFREILAYYYTGINLKNIFGS
;
A
#
# COMPACT_ATOMS: atom_id res chain seq x y z
N MET A 1 -59.37 -4.39 -33.49
CA MET A 1 -58.09 -4.27 -34.23
C MET A 1 -56.91 -3.82 -33.37
N LYS A 2 -56.95 -2.68 -32.66
CA LYS A 2 -55.80 -2.19 -31.86
C LYS A 2 -55.29 -3.16 -30.76
N LYS A 3 -56.18 -3.86 -30.06
CA LYS A 3 -55.80 -4.86 -29.04
C LYS A 3 -55.17 -6.13 -29.63
N LEU A 4 -55.58 -6.51 -30.85
CA LEU A 4 -55.03 -7.67 -31.54
C LEU A 4 -53.61 -7.37 -32.05
N VAL A 5 -53.40 -6.18 -32.62
CA VAL A 5 -52.07 -5.72 -33.06
C VAL A 5 -51.08 -5.59 -31.89
N ALA A 6 -51.51 -5.08 -30.73
CA ALA A 6 -50.66 -4.97 -29.55
C ALA A 6 -50.22 -6.36 -29.02
N LEU A 7 -51.12 -7.34 -29.03
CA LEU A 7 -50.80 -8.72 -28.64
C LEU A 7 -49.83 -9.37 -29.62
N THR A 8 -50.01 -9.16 -30.93
CA THR A 8 -49.10 -9.69 -31.95
C THR A 8 -47.70 -9.07 -31.85
N VAL A 9 -47.61 -7.76 -31.63
CA VAL A 9 -46.31 -7.07 -31.43
C VAL A 9 -45.61 -7.57 -30.16
N PHE A 10 -46.34 -7.76 -29.05
CA PHE A 10 -45.77 -8.29 -27.82
C PHE A 10 -45.24 -9.73 -27.98
N CYS A 11 -45.97 -10.59 -28.70
CA CYS A 11 -45.51 -11.95 -28.99
C CYS A 11 -44.26 -11.97 -29.90
N ILE A 12 -44.18 -11.07 -30.88
CA ILE A 12 -43.01 -10.96 -31.77
C ILE A 12 -41.78 -10.48 -31.00
N VAL A 13 -41.91 -9.46 -30.14
CA VAL A 13 -40.79 -8.96 -29.32
C VAL A 13 -40.31 -10.01 -28.33
N GLY A 14 -41.22 -10.76 -27.70
CA GLY A 14 -40.88 -11.89 -26.83
C GLY A 14 -40.11 -12.99 -27.58
N ALA A 15 -40.57 -13.36 -28.77
CA ALA A 15 -39.94 -14.42 -29.57
C ALA A 15 -38.55 -14.02 -30.11
N VAL A 16 -38.36 -12.76 -30.50
CA VAL A 16 -37.11 -12.30 -31.14
C VAL A 16 -36.03 -11.93 -30.12
N ILE A 17 -36.39 -11.48 -28.91
CA ILE A 17 -35.40 -11.03 -27.92
C ILE A 17 -35.21 -12.06 -26.81
N ILE A 18 -36.29 -12.61 -26.25
CA ILE A 18 -36.20 -13.43 -25.04
C ILE A 18 -35.73 -14.85 -25.38
N ILE A 19 -36.20 -15.43 -26.49
CA ILE A 19 -35.81 -16.80 -26.89
C ILE A 19 -34.31 -16.87 -27.24
N PRO A 20 -33.71 -15.98 -28.05
CA PRO A 20 -32.27 -16.04 -28.30
C PRO A 20 -31.43 -15.81 -27.04
N MET A 21 -31.87 -14.94 -26.13
CA MET A 21 -31.17 -14.70 -24.87
C MET A 21 -31.21 -15.93 -23.95
N MET A 22 -32.34 -16.64 -23.90
CA MET A 22 -32.43 -17.93 -23.20
C MET A 22 -31.59 -19.02 -23.87
N VAL A 23 -31.53 -19.07 -25.21
CA VAL A 23 -30.68 -20.03 -25.93
C VAL A 23 -29.20 -19.77 -25.63
N VAL A 24 -28.74 -18.51 -25.61
CA VAL A 24 -27.35 -18.18 -25.23
C VAL A 24 -27.07 -18.57 -23.77
N TYR A 25 -28.03 -18.37 -22.87
CA TYR A 25 -27.89 -18.73 -21.46
C TYR A 25 -27.87 -20.25 -21.22
N ILE A 26 -28.69 -21.02 -21.95
CA ILE A 26 -28.81 -22.48 -21.80
C ILE A 26 -27.69 -23.21 -22.55
N VAL A 27 -27.36 -22.77 -23.77
CA VAL A 27 -26.39 -23.45 -24.63
C VAL A 27 -24.95 -23.19 -24.18
N GLY A 28 -24.70 -22.10 -23.45
CA GLY A 28 -23.37 -21.72 -22.99
C GLY A 28 -22.47 -21.35 -24.18
N GLY A 29 -21.97 -20.11 -24.21
CA GLY A 29 -21.04 -19.68 -25.25
C GLY A 29 -19.87 -20.66 -25.42
N PRO A 30 -19.31 -20.79 -26.63
CA PRO A 30 -18.29 -21.80 -26.93
C PRO A 30 -17.10 -21.65 -25.97
N LYS A 31 -16.88 -22.68 -25.14
CA LYS A 31 -15.65 -22.81 -24.36
C LYS A 31 -14.52 -23.05 -25.35
N SER A 32 -13.64 -22.08 -25.50
CA SER A 32 -12.39 -22.20 -26.25
C SER A 32 -11.51 -23.28 -25.60
N THR A 33 -11.61 -24.51 -26.10
CA THR A 33 -10.63 -25.57 -25.86
C THR A 33 -9.49 -25.41 -26.87
N ARG A 34 -8.43 -24.70 -26.48
CA ARG A 34 -7.13 -24.83 -27.14
C ARG A 34 -6.37 -25.97 -26.48
N SER A 35 -6.32 -27.11 -27.15
CA SER A 35 -5.29 -28.13 -26.94
C SER A 35 -4.07 -27.78 -27.77
N GLY A 36 -2.92 -27.63 -27.11
CA GLY A 36 -1.62 -27.40 -27.72
C GLY A 36 -0.58 -27.24 -26.63
N GLN A 37 0.30 -28.22 -26.49
CA GLN A 37 1.36 -28.24 -25.48
C GLN A 37 2.35 -27.09 -25.70
N GLY A 38 2.43 -26.24 -24.69
CA GLY A 38 3.49 -25.30 -24.37
C GLY A 38 3.22 -24.80 -22.96
N VAL A 39 4.00 -25.21 -21.96
CA VAL A 39 3.83 -24.74 -20.58
C VAL A 39 4.35 -23.30 -20.50
N PHE A 40 3.48 -22.34 -20.78
CA PHE A 40 3.70 -20.91 -20.55
C PHE A 40 2.40 -20.31 -20.01
N GLY A 41 2.41 -19.84 -18.75
CA GLY A 41 1.37 -18.95 -18.21
C GLY A 41 0.37 -19.51 -17.19
N GLU A 42 0.73 -20.49 -16.34
CA GLU A 42 -0.17 -20.86 -15.23
C GLU A 42 -0.26 -19.75 -14.16
N ASP A 43 -1.47 -19.53 -13.65
CA ASP A 43 -1.81 -18.57 -12.60
C ASP A 43 -1.01 -18.87 -11.32
N VAL A 44 0.13 -18.20 -11.16
CA VAL A 44 0.93 -18.23 -9.92
C VAL A 44 -0.02 -17.97 -8.75
N THR A 45 -0.06 -18.90 -7.80
CA THR A 45 -0.88 -18.78 -6.60
C THR A 45 -0.04 -18.36 -5.41
N ILE A 46 -0.66 -17.61 -4.51
CA ILE A 46 -0.05 -17.11 -3.28
C ILE A 46 -0.87 -17.57 -2.07
N LYS A 47 -0.17 -17.92 -0.99
CA LYS A 47 -0.79 -18.26 0.31
C LYS A 47 -0.82 -17.02 1.19
N VAL A 48 -2.00 -16.53 1.51
CA VAL A 48 -2.22 -15.26 2.20
C VAL A 48 -2.84 -15.53 3.57
N TYR A 49 -2.20 -15.04 4.63
CA TYR A 49 -2.79 -14.99 5.96
C TYR A 49 -3.72 -13.76 6.08
N LEU A 50 -5.02 -14.02 6.25
CA LEU A 50 -6.05 -13.01 6.47
C LEU A 50 -6.16 -12.70 7.97
N HIS A 51 -5.42 -11.68 8.43
CA HIS A 51 -5.26 -11.39 9.86
C HIS A 51 -6.57 -11.10 10.63
N THR A 52 -7.59 -10.57 9.97
CA THR A 52 -8.90 -10.30 10.60
C THR A 52 -9.75 -11.55 10.78
N GLN A 53 -9.45 -12.63 10.05
CA GLN A 53 -10.19 -13.90 10.06
C GLN A 53 -9.35 -15.05 10.63
N ASP A 54 -8.11 -14.76 11.02
CA ASP A 54 -7.13 -15.71 11.53
C ASP A 54 -7.03 -17.00 10.68
N LYS A 55 -6.94 -16.84 9.35
CA LYS A 55 -6.92 -17.97 8.41
C LYS A 55 -6.00 -17.76 7.23
N ILE A 56 -5.41 -18.86 6.75
CA ILE A 56 -4.61 -18.86 5.51
C ILE A 56 -5.50 -19.29 4.35
N VAL A 57 -5.48 -18.52 3.26
CA VAL A 57 -6.19 -18.81 2.02
C VAL A 57 -5.22 -18.83 0.84
N GLN A 58 -5.57 -19.54 -0.22
CA GLN A 58 -4.83 -19.51 -1.48
C GLN A 58 -5.65 -18.75 -2.53
N MET A 59 -4.98 -17.89 -3.29
CA MET A 59 -5.60 -17.15 -4.40
C MET A 59 -4.57 -16.91 -5.51
N GLY A 60 -5.05 -16.51 -6.70
CA GLY A 60 -4.15 -16.07 -7.78
C GLY A 60 -3.37 -14.82 -7.37
N LEU A 61 -2.09 -14.76 -7.74
CA LEU A 61 -1.21 -13.63 -7.40
C LEU A 61 -1.80 -12.31 -7.91
N GLU A 62 -2.25 -12.26 -9.16
CA GLU A 62 -2.81 -11.02 -9.72
C GLU A 62 -4.11 -10.58 -9.02
N ASP A 63 -4.92 -11.52 -8.53
CA ASP A 63 -6.11 -11.19 -7.74
C ASP A 63 -5.75 -10.68 -6.34
N TYR A 64 -4.70 -11.23 -5.73
CA TYR A 64 -4.12 -10.67 -4.52
C TYR A 64 -3.63 -9.24 -4.76
N ILE A 65 -2.89 -8.99 -5.85
CA ILE A 65 -2.35 -7.66 -6.17
C ILE A 65 -3.46 -6.64 -6.42
N LYS A 66 -4.58 -7.00 -7.07
CA LYS A 66 -5.75 -6.11 -7.20
C LYS A 66 -6.27 -5.66 -5.83
N GLY A 67 -6.38 -6.59 -4.89
CA GLY A 67 -6.80 -6.29 -3.51
C GLY A 67 -5.79 -5.41 -2.76
N VAL A 68 -4.49 -5.60 -2.98
CA VAL A 68 -3.45 -4.73 -2.40
C VAL A 68 -3.52 -3.32 -2.97
N VAL A 69 -3.53 -3.17 -4.30
CA VAL A 69 -3.58 -1.85 -4.94
C VAL A 69 -4.83 -1.07 -4.53
N ALA A 70 -5.98 -1.74 -4.44
CA ALA A 70 -7.22 -1.13 -4.01
C ALA A 70 -7.26 -0.74 -2.51
N ALA A 71 -6.45 -1.41 -1.67
CA ALA A 71 -6.31 -1.07 -0.26
C ALA A 71 -5.30 0.06 -0.04
N GLU A 72 -4.21 0.07 -0.80
CA GLU A 72 -3.06 0.95 -0.60
C GLU A 72 -3.19 2.31 -1.29
N MET A 73 -3.87 2.38 -2.42
CA MET A 73 -4.00 3.61 -3.20
C MET A 73 -5.45 4.00 -3.48
N PRO A 74 -5.80 5.30 -3.45
CA PRO A 74 -7.08 5.77 -3.97
C PRO A 74 -7.23 5.42 -5.45
N ALA A 75 -8.36 4.83 -5.83
CA ALA A 75 -8.62 4.42 -7.21
C ALA A 75 -8.68 5.60 -8.19
N GLU A 76 -8.87 6.82 -7.68
CA GLU A 76 -8.84 8.06 -8.45
C GLU A 76 -7.43 8.43 -8.93
N PHE A 77 -6.37 7.90 -8.32
CA PHE A 77 -4.99 8.21 -8.73
C PHE A 77 -4.72 7.82 -10.18
N GLU A 78 -3.74 8.48 -10.80
CA GLU A 78 -3.40 8.24 -12.20
C GLU A 78 -3.03 6.77 -12.44
N VAL A 79 -3.38 6.26 -13.63
CA VAL A 79 -3.18 4.84 -13.97
C VAL A 79 -1.72 4.42 -13.90
N GLU A 80 -0.79 5.31 -14.28
CA GLU A 80 0.66 5.03 -14.20
C GLU A 80 1.15 4.93 -12.75
N ALA A 81 0.53 5.65 -11.81
CA ALA A 81 0.82 5.51 -10.39
C ALA A 81 0.27 4.18 -9.84
N LEU A 82 -0.95 3.78 -10.26
CA LEU A 82 -1.52 2.47 -9.91
C LEU A 82 -0.68 1.30 -10.46
N LYS A 83 -0.15 1.44 -11.69
CA LYS A 83 0.78 0.48 -12.30
C LYS A 83 2.09 0.36 -11.50
N ALA A 84 2.67 1.50 -11.08
CA ALA A 84 3.86 1.49 -10.24
C ALA A 84 3.62 0.75 -8.92
N GLN A 85 2.47 0.99 -8.27
CA GLN A 85 2.08 0.27 -7.06
C GLN A 85 1.82 -1.21 -7.30
N ALA A 86 1.22 -1.59 -8.42
CA ALA A 86 1.03 -3.00 -8.76
C ALA A 86 2.38 -3.74 -8.85
N VAL A 87 3.37 -3.15 -9.53
CA VAL A 87 4.73 -3.71 -9.61
C VAL A 87 5.42 -3.76 -8.25
N ALA A 88 5.33 -2.69 -7.44
CA ALA A 88 5.92 -2.66 -6.10
C ALA A 88 5.29 -3.74 -5.20
N ALA A 89 3.95 -3.86 -5.22
CA ALA A 89 3.23 -4.86 -4.44
C ALA A 89 3.54 -6.29 -4.89
N ARG A 90 3.59 -6.54 -6.20
CA ARG A 90 3.98 -7.84 -6.74
C ARG A 90 5.40 -8.21 -6.38
N THR A 91 6.31 -7.25 -6.40
CA THR A 91 7.71 -7.46 -5.99
C THR A 91 7.81 -7.85 -4.52
N TYR A 92 7.06 -7.17 -3.64
CA TYR A 92 6.99 -7.54 -2.23
C TYR A 92 6.45 -8.96 -2.06
N ALA A 93 5.34 -9.30 -2.72
CA ALA A 93 4.74 -10.63 -2.65
C ALA A 93 5.73 -11.71 -3.12
N VAL A 94 6.27 -11.57 -4.33
CA VAL A 94 7.22 -12.51 -4.94
C VAL A 94 8.47 -12.69 -4.08
N LYS A 95 9.00 -11.63 -3.47
CA LYS A 95 10.16 -11.72 -2.59
C LYS A 95 9.91 -12.58 -1.35
N ASN A 96 8.69 -12.59 -0.83
CA ASN A 96 8.32 -13.37 0.35
C ASN A 96 7.85 -14.79 0.01
N MET A 97 7.35 -15.01 -1.21
CA MET A 97 6.80 -16.30 -1.63
C MET A 97 7.86 -17.41 -1.65
N VAL A 98 7.53 -18.53 -1.01
CA VAL A 98 8.41 -19.72 -0.96
C VAL A 98 8.69 -20.26 -2.36
N LEU A 99 7.71 -20.16 -3.26
CA LEU A 99 7.83 -20.55 -4.68
C LEU A 99 9.02 -19.88 -5.39
N PHE A 100 9.38 -18.65 -4.99
CA PHE A 100 10.47 -17.87 -5.57
C PHE A 100 11.70 -17.80 -4.64
N GLY A 101 11.80 -18.69 -3.65
CA GLY A 101 12.92 -18.75 -2.71
C GLY A 101 12.80 -17.81 -1.51
N GLY A 102 11.65 -17.17 -1.32
CA GLY A 102 11.35 -16.39 -0.11
C GLY A 102 11.15 -17.26 1.13
N SER A 103 11.23 -16.64 2.31
CA SER A 103 11.08 -17.33 3.60
C SER A 103 9.62 -17.58 4.01
N GLY A 104 8.66 -17.03 3.27
CA GLY A 104 7.28 -16.90 3.74
C GLY A 104 7.14 -15.95 4.94
N LEU A 105 5.96 -15.96 5.53
CA LEU A 105 5.60 -15.17 6.69
C LEU A 105 6.05 -15.86 7.98
N SER A 106 7.09 -15.33 8.64
CA SER A 106 7.68 -15.93 9.84
C SER A 106 6.70 -16.04 11.02
N SER A 107 5.74 -15.13 11.13
CA SER A 107 4.73 -15.16 12.19
C SER A 107 3.67 -16.25 11.99
N HIS A 108 3.49 -16.76 10.77
CA HIS A 108 2.48 -17.76 10.44
C HIS A 108 3.02 -18.73 9.39
N SER A 109 3.62 -19.82 9.87
CA SER A 109 4.17 -20.88 9.02
C SER A 109 3.11 -21.38 8.02
N GLY A 110 3.50 -21.44 6.74
CA GLY A 110 2.62 -21.86 5.64
C GLY A 110 1.96 -20.73 4.87
N ALA A 111 2.04 -19.48 5.33
CA ALA A 111 1.67 -18.30 4.54
C ALA A 111 2.90 -17.67 3.87
N ASP A 112 2.70 -17.08 2.69
CA ASP A 112 3.71 -16.27 2.01
C ASP A 112 3.68 -14.82 2.51
N VAL A 113 2.48 -14.27 2.72
CA VAL A 113 2.27 -12.86 3.11
C VAL A 113 1.10 -12.70 4.08
N SER A 114 1.03 -11.54 4.75
CA SER A 114 -0.06 -11.12 5.64
C SER A 114 -0.85 -9.95 5.05
N THR A 115 -2.15 -9.90 5.34
CA THR A 115 -2.99 -8.71 5.08
C THR A 115 -2.93 -7.66 6.20
N ASP A 116 -2.18 -7.92 7.28
CA ASP A 116 -1.91 -6.92 8.33
C ASP A 116 -0.87 -5.92 7.82
N PRO A 117 -1.20 -4.62 7.65
CA PRO A 117 -0.26 -3.62 7.17
C PRO A 117 0.94 -3.38 8.10
N ARG A 118 0.93 -3.93 9.33
CA ARG A 118 2.07 -3.89 10.26
C ARG A 118 3.12 -4.96 9.98
N GLN A 119 2.76 -6.03 9.27
CA GLN A 119 3.64 -7.17 8.97
C GLN A 119 3.75 -7.46 7.46
N GLY A 120 2.80 -6.98 6.67
CA GLY A 120 2.68 -7.21 5.25
C GLY A 120 2.13 -5.99 4.53
N GLN A 121 1.15 -6.21 3.66
CA GLN A 121 0.55 -5.16 2.84
C GLN A 121 -0.94 -5.06 3.18
N ALA A 122 -1.50 -3.86 3.15
CA ALA A 122 -2.94 -3.72 3.26
C ALA A 122 -3.59 -4.48 2.09
N TRP A 123 -4.70 -5.17 2.38
CA TRP A 123 -5.45 -5.91 1.38
C TRP A 123 -6.93 -5.82 1.70
N VAL A 124 -7.74 -5.65 0.68
CA VAL A 124 -9.19 -5.53 0.81
C VAL A 124 -9.89 -6.48 -0.16
N GLY A 125 -10.91 -7.18 0.34
CA GLY A 125 -11.73 -8.09 -0.44
C GLY A 125 -12.76 -7.35 -1.31
N ARG A 126 -13.29 -8.03 -2.33
CA ARG A 126 -14.27 -7.43 -3.26
C ARG A 126 -15.57 -6.97 -2.59
N GLU A 127 -16.00 -7.65 -1.53
CA GLU A 127 -17.22 -7.29 -0.79
C GLU A 127 -17.06 -5.94 -0.08
N GLU A 128 -15.98 -5.77 0.68
CA GLU A 128 -15.66 -4.51 1.35
C GLU A 128 -15.45 -3.36 0.34
N LEU A 129 -14.88 -3.65 -0.83
CA LEU A 129 -14.76 -2.64 -1.90
C LEU A 129 -16.10 -2.16 -2.45
N LYS A 130 -17.10 -3.04 -2.55
CA LYS A 130 -18.46 -2.64 -2.98
C LYS A 130 -19.10 -1.70 -1.98
N GLU A 131 -18.88 -1.94 -0.68
CA GLU A 131 -19.35 -1.06 0.39
C GLU A 131 -18.61 0.29 0.33
N ARG A 132 -17.28 0.26 0.21
CA ARG A 132 -16.42 1.45 0.20
C ARG A 132 -16.67 2.36 -1.00
N TRP A 133 -16.83 1.80 -2.19
CA TRP A 133 -16.98 2.58 -3.45
C TRP A 133 -18.43 2.75 -3.91
N GLY A 134 -19.36 2.05 -3.26
CA GLY A 134 -20.76 1.98 -3.69
C GLY A 134 -20.93 1.24 -5.02
N LEU A 135 -22.15 0.79 -5.31
CA LEU A 135 -22.44 -0.03 -6.50
C LEU A 135 -22.09 0.66 -7.83
N LEU A 136 -22.29 1.98 -7.92
CA LEU A 136 -22.02 2.76 -9.14
C LEU A 136 -20.52 3.04 -9.35
N GLY A 137 -19.79 3.34 -8.27
CA GLY A 137 -18.35 3.60 -8.33
C GLY A 137 -17.52 2.32 -8.45
N TYR A 138 -18.02 1.22 -7.86
CA TYR A 138 -17.30 -0.05 -7.77
C TYR A 138 -16.83 -0.56 -9.12
N ASN A 139 -17.71 -0.68 -10.12
CA ASN A 139 -17.32 -1.22 -11.43
C ASN A 139 -16.22 -0.35 -12.06
N ARG A 140 -16.41 0.98 -12.10
CA ARG A 140 -15.44 1.91 -12.67
C ARG A 140 -14.06 1.82 -12.01
N TYR A 141 -14.02 1.83 -10.67
CA TYR A 141 -12.77 1.80 -9.92
C TYR A 141 -12.11 0.43 -9.95
N TRP A 142 -12.90 -0.64 -9.84
CA TRP A 142 -12.41 -2.00 -9.95
C TRP A 142 -11.82 -2.27 -11.33
N ASP A 143 -12.46 -1.82 -12.41
CA ASP A 143 -11.97 -2.00 -13.77
C ASP A 143 -10.66 -1.23 -13.97
N LYS A 144 -10.56 0.01 -13.49
CA LYS A 144 -9.33 0.81 -13.56
C LYS A 144 -8.17 0.17 -12.80
N VAL A 145 -8.40 -0.28 -11.56
CA VAL A 145 -7.38 -0.96 -10.76
C VAL A 145 -6.99 -2.29 -11.40
N SER A 146 -7.98 -3.08 -11.85
CA SER A 146 -7.74 -4.36 -12.52
C SER A 146 -6.90 -4.17 -13.77
N GLN A 147 -7.21 -3.18 -14.60
CA GLN A 147 -6.44 -2.88 -15.81
C GLN A 147 -4.98 -2.50 -15.49
N ALA A 148 -4.74 -1.68 -14.45
CA ALA A 148 -3.38 -1.33 -14.05
C ALA A 148 -2.57 -2.56 -13.59
N VAL A 149 -3.21 -3.51 -12.89
CA VAL A 149 -2.59 -4.76 -12.46
C VAL A 149 -2.28 -5.66 -13.66
N GLU A 150 -3.25 -5.86 -14.56
CA GLU A 150 -3.08 -6.72 -15.73
C GLU A 150 -2.09 -6.13 -16.75
N ASP A 151 -2.06 -4.81 -16.94
CA ASP A 151 -1.07 -4.12 -17.80
C ASP A 151 0.38 -4.31 -17.30
N THR A 152 0.54 -4.65 -16.02
CA THR A 152 1.84 -4.93 -15.38
C THR A 152 1.99 -6.37 -14.96
N ARG A 153 1.17 -7.28 -15.49
CA ARG A 153 1.10 -8.68 -15.11
C ARG A 153 2.50 -9.33 -15.10
N GLY A 154 2.84 -9.95 -13.97
CA GLY A 154 4.14 -10.60 -13.77
C GLY A 154 5.36 -9.69 -13.67
N LEU A 155 5.24 -8.37 -13.87
CA LEU A 155 6.38 -7.46 -13.72
C LEU A 155 6.73 -7.22 -12.25
N ILE A 156 8.01 -7.39 -11.93
CA ILE A 156 8.63 -7.11 -10.64
C ILE A 156 9.87 -6.23 -10.81
N ALA A 157 10.24 -5.50 -9.76
CA ALA A 157 11.49 -4.74 -9.67
C ALA A 157 12.60 -5.60 -9.07
N VAL A 158 13.76 -5.63 -9.74
CA VAL A 158 14.93 -6.41 -9.34
C VAL A 158 16.19 -5.55 -9.28
N TYR A 159 17.11 -5.92 -8.40
CA TYR A 159 18.46 -5.35 -8.32
C TYR A 159 19.46 -6.51 -8.28
N ASN A 160 20.45 -6.51 -9.17
CA ASN A 160 21.37 -7.64 -9.38
C ASN A 160 20.65 -9.00 -9.60
N GLY A 161 19.52 -8.98 -10.32
CA GLY A 161 18.74 -10.18 -10.65
C GLY A 161 17.76 -10.63 -9.57
N GLU A 162 17.86 -10.10 -8.35
CA GLU A 162 17.04 -10.47 -7.19
C GLU A 162 15.90 -9.47 -6.95
N PRO A 163 14.70 -9.93 -6.53
CA PRO A 163 13.60 -9.03 -6.13
C PRO A 163 14.02 -8.06 -5.02
N ILE A 164 13.73 -6.77 -5.21
CA ILE A 164 14.06 -5.73 -4.23
C ILE A 164 13.13 -5.77 -3.00
N HIS A 165 13.55 -5.17 -1.89
CA HIS A 165 12.62 -4.74 -0.85
C HIS A 165 11.80 -3.52 -1.36
N ALA A 166 10.72 -3.79 -2.08
CA ALA A 166 9.86 -2.76 -2.71
C ALA A 166 8.99 -2.02 -1.69
N MET A 167 9.62 -1.28 -0.78
CA MET A 167 8.94 -0.51 0.26
C MET A 167 8.22 0.69 -0.36
N PHE A 168 7.05 1.04 0.15
CA PHE A 168 6.29 2.21 -0.27
C PHE A 168 5.50 2.78 0.89
N HIS A 169 5.11 4.05 0.79
CA HIS A 169 4.38 4.75 1.83
C HIS A 169 3.52 5.87 1.25
N SER A 170 2.60 6.41 2.06
CA SER A 170 1.63 7.38 1.57
C SER A 170 2.26 8.71 1.13
N THR A 171 2.89 9.41 2.06
CA THR A 171 3.37 10.79 1.86
C THR A 171 4.74 10.94 2.52
N SER A 172 5.75 11.40 1.79
CA SER A 172 7.14 11.55 2.24
C SER A 172 7.34 12.80 3.10
N GLY A 173 6.63 13.88 2.81
CA GLY A 173 7.14 15.22 3.10
C GLY A 173 8.15 15.63 2.02
N GLU A 174 9.12 16.47 2.35
CA GLU A 174 10.08 16.99 1.38
C GLU A 174 10.89 15.91 0.62
N ARG A 175 11.15 14.75 1.28
CA ARG A 175 12.05 13.70 0.79
C ARG A 175 11.69 12.33 1.35
N THR A 176 12.01 11.27 0.60
CA THR A 176 12.04 9.90 1.12
C THR A 176 13.20 9.75 2.12
N ALA A 177 13.15 8.73 2.97
CA ALA A 177 14.25 8.31 3.83
C ALA A 177 15.00 7.15 3.19
N SER A 178 16.30 7.04 3.45
CA SER A 178 17.01 5.80 3.15
C SER A 178 16.59 4.67 4.10
N ALA A 179 16.74 3.42 3.67
CA ALA A 179 16.50 2.27 4.55
C ALA A 179 17.46 2.23 5.75
N LYS A 180 18.69 2.72 5.56
CA LYS A 180 19.69 2.82 6.63
C LYS A 180 19.25 3.77 7.74
N GLU A 181 18.65 4.90 7.39
CA GLU A 181 18.11 5.85 8.38
C GLU A 181 16.97 5.25 9.22
N VAL A 182 16.09 4.46 8.60
CA VAL A 182 14.87 3.99 9.27
C VAL A 182 15.07 2.64 9.97
N TRP A 183 15.90 1.76 9.40
CA TRP A 183 16.07 0.37 9.86
C TRP A 183 17.52 -0.05 10.08
N GLY A 184 18.49 0.84 9.86
CA GLY A 184 19.93 0.56 10.05
C GLY A 184 20.59 -0.24 8.92
N THR A 185 19.81 -0.90 8.06
CA THR A 185 20.31 -1.67 6.92
C THR A 185 20.32 -0.83 5.65
N ASP A 186 21.48 -0.76 4.99
CA ASP A 186 21.62 -0.07 3.71
C ASP A 186 21.24 -0.98 2.55
N TYR A 187 20.41 -0.46 1.65
CA TYR A 187 20.07 -1.11 0.37
C TYR A 187 20.36 -0.12 -0.76
N PRO A 188 21.20 -0.46 -1.75
CA PRO A 188 21.59 0.47 -2.82
C PRO A 188 20.42 1.11 -3.58
N TYR A 189 19.28 0.43 -3.62
CA TYR A 189 18.05 0.89 -4.28
C TYR A 189 17.05 1.61 -3.35
N LEU A 190 17.27 1.68 -2.03
CA LEU A 190 16.41 2.42 -1.08
C LEU A 190 17.14 3.62 -0.49
N GLN A 191 17.45 4.58 -1.34
CA GLN A 191 18.14 5.83 -1.00
C GLN A 191 17.15 7.01 -0.90
N SER A 192 17.55 8.06 -0.19
CA SER A 192 16.74 9.27 -0.08
C SER A 192 16.70 10.02 -1.43
N VAL A 193 15.50 10.30 -1.92
CA VAL A 193 15.24 11.15 -3.09
C VAL A 193 14.25 12.26 -2.72
N PRO A 194 14.31 13.44 -3.35
CA PRO A 194 13.29 14.47 -3.18
C PRO A 194 11.88 13.96 -3.50
N CYS A 195 10.86 14.52 -2.87
CA CYS A 195 9.47 14.24 -3.22
C CYS A 195 8.63 15.51 -3.05
N THR A 196 8.68 16.42 -4.03
CA THR A 196 7.98 17.70 -3.92
C THR A 196 6.50 17.64 -4.32
N TRP A 197 6.07 16.57 -5.01
CA TRP A 197 4.71 16.45 -5.52
C TRP A 197 3.67 16.15 -4.44
N ASP A 198 4.10 15.63 -3.29
CA ASP A 198 3.21 15.15 -2.24
C ASP A 198 2.73 16.28 -1.30
N GLN A 199 3.19 17.52 -1.49
CA GLN A 199 2.77 18.71 -0.75
C GLN A 199 1.26 18.96 -0.80
N LYS A 200 0.60 18.51 -1.89
CA LYS A 200 -0.86 18.60 -2.06
C LYS A 200 -1.60 17.40 -1.46
N SER A 201 -0.90 16.46 -0.84
CA SER A 201 -1.51 15.33 -0.15
C SER A 201 -2.37 15.84 1.01
N PRO A 202 -3.63 15.38 1.16
CA PRO A 202 -4.43 15.66 2.36
C PRO A 202 -3.83 15.00 3.62
N ARG A 203 -2.79 14.17 3.45
CA ARG A 203 -2.04 13.53 4.54
C ARG A 203 -0.68 14.18 4.81
N TYR A 204 -0.37 15.31 4.16
CA TYR A 204 0.94 15.96 4.26
C TYR A 204 1.31 16.43 5.66
N ALA A 205 0.35 16.94 6.42
CA ALA A 205 0.57 17.34 7.80
C ALA A 205 -0.51 16.78 8.73
N ASP A 206 -0.16 16.60 9.99
CA ASP A 206 -1.09 16.24 11.07
C ASP A 206 -0.63 16.85 12.38
N VAL A 207 -1.59 17.12 13.26
CA VAL A 207 -1.31 17.59 14.62
C VAL A 207 -1.96 16.63 15.61
N LYS A 208 -1.16 16.14 16.56
CA LYS A 208 -1.65 15.35 17.69
C LYS A 208 -1.20 15.98 19.00
N THR A 209 -2.12 16.08 19.95
CA THR A 209 -1.85 16.66 21.26
C THR A 209 -2.07 15.61 22.32
N TYR A 210 -1.14 15.54 23.27
CA TYR A 210 -1.20 14.66 24.43
C TYR A 210 -0.98 15.46 25.70
N THR A 211 -1.77 15.19 26.73
CA THR A 211 -1.41 15.57 28.10
C THR A 211 -0.15 14.82 28.54
N TYR A 212 0.57 15.34 29.53
CA TYR A 212 1.75 14.64 30.07
C TYR A 212 1.41 13.26 30.67
N THR A 213 0.22 13.11 31.25
CA THR A 213 -0.29 11.81 31.73
C THR A 213 -0.49 10.81 30.59
N GLU A 214 -1.09 11.25 29.47
CA GLU A 214 -1.25 10.38 28.29
C GLU A 214 0.08 10.02 27.65
N LEU A 215 1.04 10.94 27.64
CA LEU A 215 2.40 10.65 27.20
C LEU A 215 3.06 9.58 28.07
N GLU A 216 3.00 9.71 29.39
CA GLU A 216 3.56 8.70 30.30
C GLU A 216 2.90 7.33 30.10
N ALA A 217 1.57 7.29 29.98
CA ALA A 217 0.83 6.06 29.74
C ALA A 217 1.24 5.35 28.44
N ARG A 218 1.56 6.10 27.38
CA ARG A 218 1.97 5.54 26.07
C ARG A 218 3.45 5.20 26.00
N LEU A 219 4.30 6.02 26.62
CA LEU A 219 5.76 5.84 26.58
C LEU A 219 6.24 4.81 27.61
N GLY A 220 5.50 4.65 28.70
CA GLY A 220 5.79 3.79 29.84
C GLY A 220 6.25 4.63 31.05
N PRO A 221 5.95 4.19 32.29
CA PRO A 221 6.34 4.90 33.51
C PRO A 221 7.86 5.06 33.64
N GLU A 222 8.65 4.17 33.03
CA GLU A 222 10.10 4.27 33.00
C GLU A 222 10.64 5.45 32.18
N ALA A 223 9.80 6.07 31.34
CA ALA A 223 10.15 7.33 30.71
C ALA A 223 10.25 8.47 31.74
N GLY A 224 9.50 8.38 32.84
CA GLY A 224 9.51 9.39 33.92
C GLY A 224 9.02 10.76 33.45
N VAL A 225 8.04 10.81 32.55
CA VAL A 225 7.51 12.06 31.97
C VAL A 225 6.92 12.94 33.07
N MET A 226 6.11 12.38 33.98
CA MET A 226 5.49 13.15 35.05
C MET A 226 6.51 13.63 36.09
N THR A 227 7.58 12.85 36.32
CA THR A 227 8.70 13.29 37.16
C THR A 227 9.42 14.48 36.52
N ALA A 228 9.62 14.45 35.19
CA ALA A 228 10.27 15.53 34.47
C ALA A 228 9.45 16.83 34.47
N VAL A 229 8.11 16.77 34.46
CA VAL A 229 7.24 17.95 34.58
C VAL A 229 7.51 18.73 35.87
N GLN A 230 7.73 18.03 36.99
CA GLN A 230 8.08 18.67 38.27
C GLN A 230 9.44 19.39 38.22
N GLY A 231 10.35 18.93 37.37
CA GLY A 231 11.66 19.54 37.12
C GLY A 231 11.68 20.63 36.05
N GLY A 232 10.55 20.95 35.40
CA GLY A 232 10.41 21.98 34.36
C GLY A 232 10.24 21.43 32.94
N SER A 233 9.61 22.23 32.06
CA SER A 233 9.16 21.79 30.73
C SER A 233 10.29 21.26 29.83
N GLN A 234 11.48 21.88 29.82
CA GLN A 234 12.62 21.41 29.01
C GLN A 234 13.12 20.00 29.39
N ALA A 235 12.80 19.53 30.60
CA ALA A 235 13.12 18.16 31.00
C ALA A 235 12.16 17.13 30.37
N VAL A 236 10.96 17.55 29.94
CA VAL A 236 9.87 16.68 29.48
C VAL A 236 10.16 16.08 28.11
N ALA A 237 10.56 16.89 27.13
CA ALA A 237 10.79 16.43 25.76
C ALA A 237 11.92 17.22 25.09
N GLN A 238 12.81 16.52 24.40
CA GLN A 238 13.90 17.11 23.63
C GLN A 238 14.21 16.26 22.41
N ILE A 239 14.18 16.84 21.21
CA ILE A 239 14.70 16.19 20.00
C ILE A 239 16.23 16.27 20.06
N ILE A 240 16.89 15.11 20.05
CA ILE A 240 18.35 14.99 20.17
C ILE A 240 19.02 15.06 18.79
N GLY A 241 18.41 14.42 17.79
CA GLY A 241 18.97 14.33 16.45
C GLY A 241 17.92 14.05 15.39
N ARG A 242 18.24 14.46 14.17
CA ARG A 242 17.46 14.18 12.96
C ARG A 242 18.35 13.51 11.93
N SER A 243 17.75 12.68 11.09
CA SER A 243 18.40 12.17 9.89
C SER A 243 18.43 13.23 8.78
N ASP A 244 19.18 12.95 7.71
CA ASP A 244 19.29 13.83 6.53
C ASP A 244 17.94 14.04 5.82
N SER A 245 17.00 13.10 5.96
CA SER A 245 15.64 13.24 5.45
C SER A 245 14.70 14.03 6.38
N GLY A 246 15.25 14.62 7.47
CA GLY A 246 14.54 15.47 8.44
C GLY A 246 13.76 14.70 9.50
N ARG A 247 13.72 13.37 9.44
CA ARG A 247 13.03 12.52 10.43
C ARG A 247 13.79 12.54 11.76
N VAL A 248 13.06 12.45 12.88
CA VAL A 248 13.66 12.32 14.21
C VAL A 248 14.41 10.99 14.26
N ASP A 249 15.72 11.04 14.47
CA ASP A 249 16.54 9.87 14.74
C ASP A 249 16.35 9.48 16.21
N LYS A 250 16.62 10.44 17.12
CA LYS A 250 16.50 10.25 18.57
C LYS A 250 15.82 11.44 19.24
N ALA A 251 14.99 11.14 20.24
CA ALA A 251 14.43 12.13 21.15
C ALA A 251 14.37 11.59 22.58
N ARG A 252 14.60 12.47 23.55
CA ARG A 252 14.46 12.20 24.97
C ARG A 252 13.07 12.63 25.44
N PHE A 253 12.37 11.73 26.12
CA PHE A 253 11.15 12.03 26.85
C PHE A 253 11.34 11.64 28.31
N GLY A 254 11.26 12.62 29.21
CA GLY A 254 11.73 12.50 30.58
C GLY A 254 13.19 12.05 30.67
N GLY A 255 13.43 10.91 31.32
CA GLY A 255 14.75 10.30 31.48
C GLY A 255 15.15 9.32 30.35
N LYS A 256 14.22 8.94 29.47
CA LYS A 256 14.44 7.88 28.48
C LYS A 256 14.63 8.43 27.07
N THR A 257 15.56 7.84 26.32
CA THR A 257 15.74 8.11 24.90
C THR A 257 14.99 7.09 24.06
N PHE A 258 14.30 7.57 23.05
CA PHE A 258 13.56 6.78 22.07
C PHE A 258 14.04 7.14 20.66
N SER A 259 13.94 6.19 19.75
CA SER A 259 14.01 6.49 18.31
C SER A 259 12.73 7.22 17.85
N GLY A 260 12.82 7.99 16.77
CA GLY A 260 11.62 8.59 16.17
C GLY A 260 10.60 7.54 15.68
N VAL A 261 11.06 6.36 15.26
CA VAL A 261 10.19 5.25 14.84
C VAL A 261 9.41 4.68 16.03
N GLU A 262 10.05 4.45 17.17
CA GLU A 262 9.37 4.00 18.39
C GLU A 262 8.33 5.02 18.87
N LEU A 263 8.68 6.31 18.86
CA LEU A 263 7.75 7.37 19.23
C LEU A 263 6.56 7.42 18.29
N ARG A 264 6.80 7.32 16.98
CA ARG A 264 5.74 7.24 15.98
C ARG A 264 4.77 6.10 16.28
N GLN A 265 5.27 4.91 16.63
CA GLN A 265 4.43 3.75 16.92
C GLN A 265 3.66 3.90 18.25
N LYS A 266 4.35 4.26 19.34
CA LYS A 266 3.74 4.39 20.68
C LYS A 266 2.72 5.54 20.77
N LEU A 267 2.99 6.63 20.05
CA LEU A 267 2.15 7.82 20.00
C LEU A 267 1.25 7.85 18.78
N ASP A 268 1.20 6.78 17.98
CA ASP A 268 0.36 6.68 16.78
C ASP A 268 0.53 7.89 15.83
N LEU A 269 1.73 8.43 15.71
CA LEU A 269 2.00 9.56 14.82
C LEU A 269 2.00 9.09 13.36
N ARG A 270 1.64 9.99 12.43
CA ARG A 270 1.65 9.65 11.00
C ARG A 270 3.05 9.31 10.50
N SER A 271 4.08 10.01 10.96
CA SER A 271 5.46 9.78 10.57
C SER A 271 6.42 10.01 11.74
N ALA A 272 7.69 9.63 11.55
CA ALA A 272 8.79 9.99 12.43
C ALA A 272 9.35 11.40 12.10
N ASN A 273 8.81 12.10 11.10
CA ASN A 273 9.16 13.48 10.81
C ASN A 273 8.21 14.39 11.58
N PHE A 274 8.55 14.72 12.81
CA PHE A 274 7.73 15.58 13.65
C PHE A 274 8.54 16.61 14.42
N THR A 275 7.87 17.67 14.86
CA THR A 275 8.31 18.54 15.96
C THR A 275 7.43 18.28 17.18
N VAL A 276 7.93 18.66 18.36
CA VAL A 276 7.15 18.66 19.60
C VAL A 276 7.27 20.04 20.24
N GLU A 277 6.14 20.65 20.55
CA GLU A 277 6.02 21.91 21.27
C GLU A 277 5.32 21.65 22.60
N LEU A 278 5.84 22.23 23.68
CA LEU A 278 5.25 22.09 25.01
C LEU A 278 4.38 23.31 25.28
N ASP A 279 3.08 23.09 25.51
CA ASP A 279 2.07 24.13 25.71
C ASP A 279 1.26 23.81 26.97
N GLY A 280 1.53 24.56 28.05
CA GLY A 280 0.95 24.31 29.36
C GLY A 280 1.22 22.89 29.87
N ASP A 281 0.14 22.13 30.04
CA ASP A 281 0.13 20.74 30.51
C ASP A 281 0.16 19.69 29.37
N LYS A 282 0.45 20.13 28.13
CA LYS A 282 0.37 19.31 26.93
C LYS A 282 1.64 19.37 26.09
N ALA A 283 1.85 18.30 25.32
CA ALA A 283 2.79 18.23 24.23
C ALA A 283 2.03 18.17 22.90
N VAL A 284 2.34 19.10 22.00
CA VAL A 284 1.74 19.24 20.67
C VAL A 284 2.75 18.73 19.63
N PHE A 285 2.41 17.63 18.98
CA PHE A 285 3.20 17.03 17.92
C PHE A 285 2.69 17.50 16.57
N LYS A 286 3.56 18.14 15.78
CA LYS A 286 3.29 18.48 14.37
C LYS A 286 4.07 17.50 13.51
N THR A 287 3.38 16.67 12.75
CA THR A 287 3.99 15.66 11.87
C THR A 287 3.92 16.10 10.41
N VAL A 288 4.92 15.73 9.62
CA VAL A 288 4.99 15.90 8.17
C VAL A 288 5.12 14.54 7.51
N GLY A 289 4.32 14.29 6.48
CA GLY A 289 4.22 13.01 5.79
C GLY A 289 3.43 11.95 6.57
N TYR A 290 3.24 10.81 5.91
CA TYR A 290 2.51 9.67 6.45
C TYR A 290 3.14 8.35 5.96
N GLY A 291 3.60 7.55 6.91
CA GLY A 291 4.30 6.29 6.66
C GLY A 291 5.76 6.30 7.11
N HIS A 292 6.48 5.23 6.79
CA HIS A 292 7.90 5.10 7.18
C HIS A 292 8.83 5.96 6.33
N GLY A 293 8.42 6.38 5.12
CA GLY A 293 9.19 7.30 4.28
C GLY A 293 10.18 6.64 3.33
N VAL A 294 10.35 5.32 3.39
CA VAL A 294 11.33 4.59 2.57
C VAL A 294 10.72 4.13 1.25
N GLY A 295 11.49 4.19 0.17
CA GLY A 295 11.07 3.76 -1.17
C GLY A 295 10.02 4.67 -1.79
N MET A 296 9.03 4.09 -2.46
CA MET A 296 8.08 4.86 -3.28
C MET A 296 7.07 5.65 -2.45
N CYS A 297 6.99 6.97 -2.68
CA CYS A 297 5.91 7.81 -2.17
C CYS A 297 4.68 7.70 -3.07
N GLN A 298 3.52 7.28 -2.55
CA GLN A 298 2.31 7.07 -3.34
C GLN A 298 1.74 8.38 -3.91
N TYR A 299 1.66 9.44 -3.10
CA TYR A 299 1.26 10.76 -3.59
C TYR A 299 2.30 11.36 -4.53
N GLY A 300 3.58 11.07 -4.28
CA GLY A 300 4.68 11.43 -5.18
C GLY A 300 4.55 10.77 -6.55
N ALA A 301 4.31 9.46 -6.60
CA ALA A 301 4.04 8.69 -7.81
C ALA A 301 2.84 9.23 -8.59
N ASN A 302 1.76 9.60 -7.89
CA ASN A 302 0.59 10.23 -8.50
C ASN A 302 0.93 11.60 -9.12
N GLY A 303 1.74 12.40 -8.45
CA GLY A 303 2.19 13.69 -8.97
C GLY A 303 3.06 13.54 -10.21
N MET A 304 4.03 12.63 -10.19
CA MET A 304 4.85 12.30 -11.36
C MET A 304 3.99 11.82 -12.54
N ALA A 305 3.00 10.96 -12.27
CA ALA A 305 2.08 10.49 -13.30
C ALA A 305 1.24 11.62 -13.91
N LYS A 306 0.81 12.60 -13.11
CA LYS A 306 0.12 13.82 -13.60
C LYS A 306 1.00 14.69 -14.48
N GLU A 307 2.32 14.61 -14.30
CA GLU A 307 3.31 15.26 -15.16
C GLU A 307 3.69 14.40 -16.39
N GLY A 308 2.98 13.30 -16.63
CA GLY A 308 3.15 12.45 -17.81
C GLY A 308 4.22 11.36 -17.67
N LYS A 309 4.79 11.17 -16.47
CA LYS A 309 5.73 10.06 -16.21
C LYS A 309 5.02 8.72 -16.24
N ASN A 310 5.60 7.75 -16.94
CA ASN A 310 5.09 6.39 -16.92
C ASN A 310 5.56 5.62 -15.67
N PHE A 311 4.95 4.47 -15.40
CA PHE A 311 5.25 3.68 -14.21
C PHE A 311 6.72 3.23 -14.09
N ARG A 312 7.42 3.05 -15.22
CA ARG A 312 8.84 2.64 -15.22
C ARG A 312 9.73 3.78 -14.75
N GLU A 313 9.46 5.00 -15.21
CA GLU A 313 10.15 6.21 -14.74
C GLU A 313 9.88 6.48 -13.27
N ILE A 314 8.63 6.27 -12.81
CA ILE A 314 8.26 6.41 -11.39
C ILE A 314 9.06 5.42 -10.54
N LEU A 315 9.07 4.13 -10.90
CA LEU A 315 9.79 3.11 -10.14
C LEU A 315 11.30 3.36 -10.14
N ALA A 316 11.89 3.73 -11.28
CA ALA A 316 13.32 4.02 -11.38
C ALA A 316 13.73 5.27 -10.57
N TYR A 317 12.81 6.22 -10.36
CA TYR A 317 13.04 7.38 -9.52
C TYR A 317 13.13 7.02 -8.03
N TYR A 318 12.18 6.22 -7.54
CA TYR A 318 12.11 5.86 -6.11
C TYR A 318 13.01 4.67 -5.73
N TYR A 319 13.34 3.81 -6.69
CA TYR A 319 14.19 2.65 -6.48
C TYR A 319 15.44 2.75 -7.36
N THR A 320 16.55 3.18 -6.77
CA THR A 320 17.77 3.50 -7.53
C THR A 320 18.40 2.26 -8.17
N GLY A 321 18.67 2.31 -9.48
CA GLY A 321 19.42 1.26 -10.19
C GLY A 321 18.67 -0.06 -10.41
N ILE A 322 17.35 -0.08 -10.24
CA ILE A 322 16.56 -1.29 -10.48
C ILE A 322 16.41 -1.60 -11.97
N ASN A 323 16.08 -2.85 -12.26
CA ASN A 323 15.53 -3.29 -13.54
C ASN A 323 14.14 -3.88 -13.33
N LEU A 324 13.35 -3.98 -14.40
CA LEU A 324 12.08 -4.70 -14.37
C LEU A 324 12.23 -6.06 -15.03
N LYS A 325 11.72 -7.11 -14.39
CA LYS A 325 11.75 -8.50 -14.86
C LYS A 325 10.34 -9.07 -14.84
N ASN A 326 10.01 -9.91 -15.82
CA ASN A 326 8.76 -10.68 -15.79
C ASN A 326 9.03 -12.06 -15.13
N ILE A 327 8.20 -12.43 -14.15
CA ILE A 327 8.31 -13.72 -13.45
C ILE A 327 7.91 -14.93 -14.30
N PHE A 328 7.20 -14.72 -15.41
CA PHE A 328 6.77 -15.79 -16.33
C PHE A 328 7.82 -16.16 -17.39
N GLY A 329 9.00 -15.54 -17.34
CA GLY A 329 10.06 -15.69 -18.34
C GLY A 329 10.02 -14.61 -19.42
N SER A 330 11.17 -14.38 -20.04
CA SER A 330 11.38 -13.56 -21.23
C SER A 330 11.98 -14.43 -22.32
#